data_AF-A0A6N7M644-F1
#
_entry.id   AF-A0A6N7M644-F1
#
_cell.length_a   1.000
_cell.length_b   1.000
_cell.length_c   1.000
_cell.angle_alpha   90.00
_cell.angle_beta   90.00
_cell.angle_gamma   90.00
#
_symmetry.space_group_name_H-M   'P 1'
#
loop_
_entity.id
_entity.type
_entity.pdbx_description
1 polymer ?
#
loop_
_entity_poly.entity_id
_entity_poly.type
_entity_poly.pdbx_seq_one_letter_code
_entity_poly.pdbx_strand_id
1 'polypeptide(L)'
;MPIECFNSSKRGSKLSETSRVVRSFSEIFTRVVIIPKSASHDLKDPQELKAISEKRKHINMAALKTLFRLRKSGRIILVFPTGTRYRPWDPESKRGLKDIYSYLKSYTNMVLIAINGNVLIPQKKSMIEDLVAHDIMLYTVSRVYACRKFREKAREMAPEGVDQHQFVVDRVMEELGRIHGQAEEIRRSLKEGLKEKQDS
;
A
#
# COMPACT_ATOMS: atom_id res chain seq x y z
N MET A 1 -0.14 -10.92 -17.74
CA MET A 1 -1.35 -10.18 -17.29
C MET A 1 -0.91 -8.84 -16.69
N PRO A 2 -1.44 -7.68 -17.10
CA PRO A 2 -1.15 -6.42 -16.43
C PRO A 2 -1.72 -6.47 -15.01
N ILE A 3 -0.85 -6.23 -14.03
CA ILE A 3 -1.19 -6.06 -12.62
C ILE A 3 -1.60 -4.60 -12.46
N GLU A 4 -2.80 -4.34 -11.94
CA GLU A 4 -3.23 -2.97 -11.69
C GLU A 4 -2.82 -2.53 -10.28
N CYS A 5 -1.98 -1.50 -10.21
CA CYS A 5 -1.48 -0.94 -8.96
C CYS A 5 -2.47 0.09 -8.40
N PHE A 6 -2.95 -0.16 -7.19
CA PHE A 6 -3.88 0.68 -6.48
C PHE A 6 -3.16 1.56 -5.45
N ASN A 7 -3.33 2.88 -5.56
CA ASN A 7 -2.61 3.85 -4.74
C ASN A 7 -3.60 4.74 -3.98
N SER A 8 -3.93 4.38 -2.73
CA SER A 8 -4.81 5.17 -1.87
C SER A 8 -4.01 5.97 -0.84
N SER A 9 -3.34 7.04 -1.23
CA SER A 9 -2.93 8.06 -0.26
C SER A 9 -2.85 9.44 -0.85
N LYS A 10 -2.55 10.41 0.03
CA LYS A 10 -2.42 11.85 -0.26
C LYS A 10 -1.35 12.12 -1.31
N ARG A 11 -0.56 11.09 -1.64
CA ARG A 11 0.51 11.10 -2.62
C ARG A 11 0.21 10.35 -3.92
N GLY A 12 -0.92 9.65 -4.05
CA GLY A 12 -1.35 9.05 -5.33
C GLY A 12 -1.54 10.11 -6.42
N SER A 13 -2.06 11.29 -6.05
CA SER A 13 -2.12 12.49 -6.90
C SER A 13 -0.79 13.24 -6.98
N LYS A 14 -0.01 13.33 -5.89
CA LYS A 14 1.33 13.95 -5.92
C LYS A 14 2.31 13.23 -6.85
N LEU A 15 2.20 11.90 -7.01
CA LEU A 15 3.03 11.15 -7.96
C LEU A 15 2.90 11.66 -9.41
N SER A 16 1.73 12.18 -9.79
CA SER A 16 1.52 12.82 -11.11
C SER A 16 1.80 14.32 -11.13
N GLU A 17 1.74 15.01 -9.98
CA GLU A 17 1.72 16.47 -9.90
C GLU A 17 3.07 17.11 -9.49
N THR A 18 4.02 16.35 -8.93
CA THR A 18 5.20 16.95 -8.27
C THR A 18 6.44 17.08 -9.18
N SER A 19 6.59 16.23 -10.22
CA SER A 19 7.72 16.28 -11.14
C SER A 19 7.46 15.43 -12.40
N ARG A 20 7.94 15.90 -13.56
CA ARG A 20 7.83 15.19 -14.85
C ARG A 20 8.48 13.80 -14.79
N VAL A 21 9.59 13.67 -14.05
CA VAL A 21 10.31 12.39 -13.87
C VAL A 21 9.44 11.39 -13.11
N VAL A 22 8.89 11.79 -11.97
CA VAL A 22 8.03 10.92 -11.14
C VAL A 22 6.76 10.53 -11.91
N ARG A 23 6.20 11.47 -12.67
CA ARG A 23 5.04 11.22 -13.53
C ARG A 23 5.33 10.17 -14.59
N SER A 24 6.44 10.27 -15.31
CA SER A 24 6.85 9.30 -16.33
C SER A 24 6.97 7.87 -15.76
N PHE A 25 7.54 7.69 -14.57
CA PHE A 25 7.59 6.38 -13.91
C PHE A 25 6.22 5.90 -13.43
N SER A 26 5.30 6.80 -13.09
CA SER A 26 3.96 6.42 -12.60
C SER A 26 3.00 6.03 -13.73
N GLU A 27 3.22 6.53 -14.95
CA GLU A 27 2.36 6.29 -16.11
C GLU A 27 2.61 4.94 -16.79
N ILE A 28 3.75 4.28 -16.53
CA ILE A 28 4.05 2.95 -17.09
C ILE A 28 3.18 1.83 -16.50
N PHE A 29 2.55 2.07 -15.35
CA PHE A 29 1.72 1.08 -14.67
C PHE A 29 0.24 1.38 -14.88
N THR A 30 -0.53 0.33 -15.20
CA THR A 30 -1.98 0.40 -15.10
C THR A 30 -2.36 0.66 -13.64
N ARG A 31 -3.08 1.75 -13.37
CA ARG A 31 -3.44 2.16 -12.02
C ARG A 31 -4.85 2.70 -11.94
N VAL A 32 -5.50 2.42 -10.81
CA VAL A 32 -6.74 3.07 -10.42
C VAL A 32 -6.41 4.11 -9.36
N VAL A 33 -6.71 5.38 -9.67
CA VAL A 33 -6.42 6.52 -8.80
C VAL A 33 -7.61 6.81 -7.89
N ILE A 34 -7.34 6.98 -6.59
CA ILE A 34 -8.34 7.32 -5.57
C ILE A 34 -7.85 8.55 -4.79
N ILE A 35 -8.78 9.47 -4.49
CA ILE A 35 -8.50 10.62 -3.63
C ILE A 35 -8.77 10.21 -2.18
N PRO A 36 -7.76 10.21 -1.30
CA PRO A 36 -7.94 9.81 0.10
C PRO A 36 -8.69 10.87 0.89
N LYS A 37 -9.17 10.49 2.08
CA LYS A 37 -9.76 11.47 3.03
C LYS A 37 -8.75 12.50 3.53
N SER A 38 -7.47 12.13 3.63
CA SER A 38 -6.43 13.02 4.13
C SER A 38 -6.13 14.20 3.19
N ALA A 39 -6.57 14.16 1.92
CA ALA A 39 -6.39 15.25 0.96
C ALA A 39 -7.05 16.56 1.39
N SER A 40 -8.10 16.50 2.23
CA SER A 40 -8.78 17.68 2.76
C SER A 40 -8.30 18.13 4.13
N HIS A 41 -7.29 17.49 4.72
CA HIS A 41 -6.90 17.70 6.12
C HIS A 41 -6.30 19.09 6.40
N ASP A 42 -5.70 19.73 5.39
CA ASP A 42 -5.03 21.03 5.55
C ASP A 42 -5.87 22.20 5.01
N LEU A 43 -7.07 21.92 4.50
CA LEU A 43 -8.00 22.92 3.96
C LEU A 43 -8.85 23.47 5.10
N LYS A 44 -8.88 24.80 5.23
CA LYS A 44 -9.66 25.50 6.25
C LYS A 44 -10.92 26.14 5.68
N ASP A 45 -10.93 26.45 4.38
CA ASP A 45 -12.06 27.07 3.72
C ASP A 45 -13.21 26.07 3.49
N PRO A 46 -14.44 26.35 4.00
CA PRO A 46 -15.61 25.51 3.78
C PRO A 46 -15.97 25.28 2.31
N GLN A 47 -15.74 26.25 1.41
CA GLN A 47 -16.06 26.08 -0.01
C GLN A 47 -15.09 25.11 -0.69
N GLU A 48 -13.79 25.27 -0.46
CA GLU A 48 -12.76 24.32 -0.93
C GLU A 48 -12.96 22.91 -0.37
N LEU A 49 -13.31 22.80 0.92
CA LEU A 49 -13.63 21.52 1.57
C LEU A 49 -14.80 20.81 0.88
N LYS A 50 -15.86 21.55 0.54
CA LYS A 50 -17.03 21.01 -0.16
C LYS A 50 -16.66 20.58 -1.58
N ALA A 51 -15.95 21.43 -2.34
CA ALA A 51 -15.52 21.14 -3.70
C ALA A 51 -14.63 19.87 -3.76
N ILE A 52 -13.67 19.74 -2.84
CA ILE A 52 -12.80 18.56 -2.77
C ILE A 52 -13.57 17.32 -2.30
N SER A 53 -14.53 17.47 -1.39
CA SER A 53 -15.39 16.36 -0.97
C SER A 53 -16.24 15.83 -2.12
N GLU A 54 -16.87 16.71 -2.91
CA GLU A 54 -17.66 16.35 -4.09
C GLU A 54 -16.79 15.71 -5.16
N LYS A 55 -15.66 16.33 -5.51
CA LYS A 55 -14.69 15.78 -6.47
C LYS A 55 -14.19 14.39 -6.04
N ARG A 56 -13.86 14.22 -4.75
CA ARG A 56 -13.47 12.92 -4.17
C ARG A 56 -14.58 11.90 -4.31
N LYS A 57 -15.83 12.25 -3.99
CA LYS A 57 -16.98 11.34 -4.09
C LYS A 57 -17.15 10.85 -5.52
N HIS A 58 -17.11 11.75 -6.50
CA HIS A 58 -17.23 11.39 -7.93
C HIS A 58 -16.09 10.47 -8.38
N ILE A 59 -14.83 10.85 -8.13
CA ILE A 59 -13.67 10.09 -8.57
C ILE A 59 -13.61 8.72 -7.90
N ASN A 60 -13.80 8.65 -6.58
CA ASN A 60 -13.72 7.39 -5.86
C ASN A 60 -14.87 6.44 -6.24
N MET A 61 -16.05 6.97 -6.53
CA MET A 61 -17.16 6.15 -7.03
C MET A 61 -16.87 5.59 -8.43
N ALA A 62 -16.30 6.39 -9.33
CA ALA A 62 -15.89 5.93 -10.65
C ALA A 62 -14.75 4.89 -10.58
N ALA A 63 -13.77 5.11 -9.70
CA ALA A 63 -12.71 4.16 -9.40
C ALA A 63 -13.29 2.83 -8.89
N LEU A 64 -14.20 2.87 -7.92
CA LEU A 64 -14.82 1.68 -7.36
C LEU A 64 -15.64 0.89 -8.41
N LYS A 65 -16.41 1.58 -9.25
CA LYS A 65 -17.11 0.94 -10.40
C LYS A 65 -16.13 0.25 -11.33
N THR A 66 -15.00 0.90 -11.63
CA THR A 66 -13.95 0.35 -12.47
C THR A 66 -13.34 -0.90 -11.84
N LEU A 67 -13.00 -0.86 -10.55
CA LEU A 67 -12.48 -2.02 -9.81
C LEU A 67 -13.44 -3.21 -9.84
N PHE A 68 -14.74 -2.98 -9.68
CA PHE A 68 -15.74 -4.06 -9.75
C PHE A 68 -15.83 -4.67 -11.15
N ARG A 69 -15.76 -3.85 -12.21
CA ARG A 69 -15.71 -4.33 -13.59
C ARG A 69 -14.46 -5.18 -13.84
N LEU A 70 -13.30 -4.68 -13.41
CA LEU A 70 -12.02 -5.37 -13.58
C LEU A 70 -11.96 -6.69 -12.82
N ARG A 71 -12.49 -6.71 -11.59
CA ARG A 71 -12.69 -7.93 -10.81
C ARG A 71 -13.49 -8.98 -11.60
N LYS A 72 -14.63 -8.60 -12.19
CA LYS A 72 -15.46 -9.51 -12.98
C LYS A 72 -14.73 -10.05 -14.21
N SER A 73 -13.81 -9.28 -14.78
CA SER A 73 -12.97 -9.71 -15.91
C SER A 73 -11.76 -10.57 -15.51
N GLY A 74 -11.65 -10.99 -14.24
CA GLY A 74 -10.57 -11.86 -13.77
C GLY A 74 -9.22 -11.15 -13.57
N ARG A 75 -9.21 -9.81 -13.50
CA ARG A 75 -7.98 -9.03 -13.27
C ARG A 75 -7.54 -9.13 -11.81
N ILE A 76 -6.22 -9.17 -11.62
CA ILE A 76 -5.58 -9.09 -10.30
C ILE A 76 -5.38 -7.61 -9.96
N ILE A 77 -5.69 -7.26 -8.71
CA ILE A 77 -5.49 -5.91 -8.18
C ILE A 77 -4.44 -5.97 -7.08
N LEU A 78 -3.40 -5.15 -7.23
CA LEU A 78 -2.38 -4.95 -6.21
C LEU A 78 -2.74 -3.72 -5.38
N VAL A 79 -2.82 -3.88 -4.06
CA VAL A 79 -3.18 -2.81 -3.13
C VAL A 79 -2.08 -2.64 -2.09
N PHE A 80 -1.67 -1.40 -1.82
CA PHE A 80 -0.79 -1.06 -0.70
C PHE A 80 -1.62 -0.66 0.52
N PRO A 81 -1.66 -1.47 1.60
CA PRO A 81 -2.63 -1.26 2.68
C PRO A 81 -2.49 0.06 3.43
N THR A 82 -1.27 0.57 3.56
CA THR A 82 -0.94 1.84 4.23
C THR A 82 -1.19 3.05 3.33
N GLY A 83 -1.31 2.84 2.02
CA GLY A 83 -1.39 3.89 1.01
C GLY A 83 -0.11 4.68 0.78
N THR A 84 0.88 4.59 1.67
CA THR A 84 2.14 5.34 1.60
C THR A 84 3.32 4.39 1.75
N ARG A 85 4.48 4.78 1.23
CA ARG A 85 5.73 4.10 1.55
C ARG A 85 6.05 4.22 3.05
N TYR A 86 6.68 3.18 3.59
CA TYR A 86 7.23 3.21 4.94
C TYR A 86 8.30 4.30 5.09
N ARG A 87 8.33 4.93 6.27
CA ARG A 87 9.31 5.94 6.66
C ARG A 87 9.80 5.62 8.07
N PRO A 88 11.12 5.42 8.28
CA PRO A 88 11.66 5.09 9.60
C PRO A 88 11.30 6.07 10.71
N TRP A 89 11.15 7.36 10.36
CA TRP A 89 10.83 8.44 11.29
C TRP A 89 9.32 8.68 11.50
N ASP A 90 8.44 7.91 10.87
CA ASP A 90 6.99 8.09 10.95
C ASP A 90 6.30 6.72 11.16
N PRO A 91 6.06 6.30 12.42
CA PRO A 91 5.44 5.01 12.74
C PRO A 91 4.06 4.82 12.10
N GLU A 92 3.26 5.88 11.95
CA GLU A 92 1.93 5.83 11.33
C GLU A 92 2.01 5.39 9.85
N SER A 93 3.16 5.55 9.20
CA SER A 93 3.38 5.04 7.84
C SER A 93 3.29 3.52 7.71
N LYS A 94 3.35 2.77 8.83
CA LYS A 94 3.12 1.32 8.88
C LYS A 94 1.64 0.96 9.09
N ARG A 95 0.78 1.91 9.45
CA ARG A 95 -0.60 1.60 9.81
C ARG A 95 -1.46 1.38 8.56
N GLY A 96 -2.20 0.27 8.55
CA GLY A 96 -3.12 -0.04 7.47
C GLY A 96 -4.36 0.86 7.49
N LEU A 97 -4.82 1.28 6.31
CA LEU A 97 -6.03 2.08 6.17
C LEU A 97 -7.27 1.21 6.33
N LYS A 98 -8.25 1.65 7.12
CA LYS A 98 -9.55 0.98 7.30
C LYS A 98 -10.24 0.62 5.98
N ASP A 99 -10.05 1.45 4.94
CA ASP A 99 -10.63 1.25 3.61
C ASP A 99 -10.24 -0.09 2.97
N ILE A 100 -9.12 -0.69 3.41
CA ILE A 100 -8.66 -2.01 2.95
C ILE A 100 -9.66 -3.12 3.25
N TYR A 101 -10.42 -2.98 4.34
CA TYR A 101 -11.49 -3.91 4.69
C TYR A 101 -12.51 -4.09 3.56
N SER A 102 -12.82 -3.02 2.82
CA SER A 102 -13.77 -3.06 1.71
C SER A 102 -13.30 -3.96 0.56
N TYR A 103 -11.99 -3.99 0.30
CA TYR A 103 -11.38 -4.90 -0.68
C TYR A 103 -11.43 -6.35 -0.17
N LEU A 104 -11.10 -6.59 1.09
CA LEU A 104 -11.22 -7.94 1.68
C LEU A 104 -12.66 -8.48 1.66
N LYS A 105 -13.66 -7.60 1.74
CA LYS A 105 -15.06 -7.98 1.55
C LYS A 105 -15.40 -8.27 0.08
N SER A 106 -14.77 -7.53 -0.82
CA SER A 106 -15.07 -7.59 -2.25
C SER A 106 -14.35 -8.72 -2.99
N TYR A 107 -13.20 -9.19 -2.53
CA TYR A 107 -12.44 -10.25 -3.21
C TYR A 107 -12.59 -11.59 -2.51
N THR A 108 -12.53 -12.68 -3.30
CA THR A 108 -12.62 -14.04 -2.75
C THR A 108 -11.30 -14.48 -2.13
N ASN A 109 -10.19 -14.15 -2.78
CA ASN A 109 -8.85 -14.57 -2.42
C ASN A 109 -7.90 -13.36 -2.35
N MET A 110 -6.89 -13.48 -1.50
CA MET A 110 -5.77 -12.54 -1.43
C MET A 110 -4.45 -13.29 -1.27
N VAL A 111 -3.37 -12.66 -1.73
CA VAL A 111 -1.99 -13.03 -1.40
C VAL A 111 -1.33 -11.81 -0.77
N LEU A 112 -0.46 -12.06 0.20
CA LEU A 112 0.34 -11.04 0.86
C LEU A 112 1.73 -11.08 0.25
N ILE A 113 2.24 -9.92 -0.13
CA ILE A 113 3.56 -9.77 -0.74
C ILE A 113 4.39 -8.88 0.17
N ALA A 114 5.44 -9.45 0.75
CA ALA A 114 6.47 -8.68 1.44
C ALA A 114 7.55 -8.30 0.42
N ILE A 115 7.96 -7.04 0.45
CA ILE A 115 9.05 -6.51 -0.35
C ILE A 115 10.13 -6.07 0.63
N ASN A 116 11.30 -6.69 0.53
CA ASN A 116 12.46 -6.41 1.36
C ASN A 116 13.58 -5.84 0.50
N GLY A 117 14.33 -4.91 1.08
CA GLY A 117 15.29 -4.09 0.35
C GLY A 117 14.67 -2.82 -0.21
N ASN A 118 15.54 -1.84 -0.46
CA ASN A 118 15.12 -0.56 -0.99
C ASN A 118 16.25 0.11 -1.78
N VAL A 119 16.00 0.29 -3.08
CA VAL A 119 16.92 0.98 -3.98
C VAL A 119 16.76 2.50 -3.96
N LEU A 120 15.67 3.02 -3.38
CA LEU A 120 15.39 4.46 -3.25
C LEU A 120 15.09 4.81 -1.79
N ILE A 121 16.13 5.23 -1.07
CA ILE A 121 16.05 5.52 0.37
C ILE A 121 15.28 6.84 0.61
N PRO A 122 14.15 6.78 1.33
CA PRO A 122 13.30 7.93 1.56
C PRO A 122 14.03 9.09 2.22
N GLN A 123 13.86 10.30 1.69
CA GLN A 123 14.22 11.53 2.39
C GLN A 123 13.00 12.25 3.01
N LYS A 124 13.25 13.10 4.02
CA LYS A 124 12.21 13.84 4.75
C LYS A 124 11.50 14.88 3.87
N LYS A 125 12.27 15.61 3.04
CA LYS A 125 11.80 16.75 2.24
C LYS A 125 10.98 16.34 1.02
N SER A 126 11.59 15.61 0.09
CA SER A 126 10.99 15.32 -1.22
C SER A 126 11.31 13.91 -1.70
N MET A 127 10.48 13.38 -2.61
CA MET A 127 10.75 12.12 -3.32
C MET A 127 11.85 12.28 -4.39
N ILE A 128 12.10 13.51 -4.85
CA ILE A 128 13.16 13.79 -5.83
C ILE A 128 14.55 13.67 -5.17
N GLU A 129 14.62 13.87 -3.86
CA GLU A 129 15.85 13.78 -3.08
C GLU A 129 16.15 12.35 -2.61
N ASP A 130 15.34 11.35 -3.00
CA ASP A 130 15.59 9.97 -2.59
C ASP A 130 16.99 9.50 -3.03
N LEU A 131 17.70 8.87 -2.11
CA LEU A 131 19.07 8.41 -2.37
C LEU A 131 19.03 7.04 -3.02
N VAL A 132 19.79 6.89 -4.10
CA VAL A 132 19.97 5.59 -4.77
C VAL A 132 20.92 4.73 -3.94
N ALA A 133 20.51 3.50 -3.66
CA ALA A 133 21.33 2.53 -2.94
C ALA A 133 21.35 1.19 -3.68
N HIS A 134 22.52 0.53 -3.67
CA HIS A 134 22.62 -0.86 -4.08
C HIS A 134 22.06 -1.74 -2.95
N ASP A 135 21.12 -2.59 -3.31
CA ASP A 135 20.46 -3.44 -2.33
C ASP A 135 19.96 -4.75 -2.93
N ILE A 136 19.86 -5.77 -2.08
CA ILE A 136 19.22 -7.03 -2.45
C ILE A 136 17.72 -6.84 -2.29
N MET A 137 16.97 -7.01 -3.39
CA MET A 137 15.51 -6.98 -3.37
C MET A 137 14.99 -8.40 -3.22
N LEU A 138 14.23 -8.68 -2.15
CA LEU A 138 13.52 -9.95 -1.98
C LEU A 138 12.01 -9.71 -2.04
N TYR A 139 11.33 -10.55 -2.82
CA TYR A 139 9.88 -10.58 -2.93
C TYR A 139 9.36 -11.90 -2.37
N THR A 140 8.67 -11.85 -1.24
CA THR A 140 8.11 -13.03 -0.60
C THR A 140 6.61 -13.03 -0.76
N VAL A 141 6.08 -14.09 -1.38
CA VAL A 141 4.64 -14.27 -1.59
C VAL A 141 4.11 -15.28 -0.60
N SER A 142 3.04 -14.92 0.10
CA SER A 142 2.38 -15.83 1.02
C SER A 142 1.60 -16.93 0.30
N ARG A 143 1.11 -17.90 1.07
CA ARG A 143 -0.02 -18.74 0.62
C ARG A 143 -1.23 -17.88 0.23
N VAL A 144 -2.12 -18.44 -0.57
CA VAL A 144 -3.41 -17.82 -0.87
C VAL A 144 -4.31 -17.88 0.36
N TYR A 145 -4.87 -16.75 0.77
CA TYR A 145 -5.87 -16.66 1.82
C TYR A 145 -7.26 -16.47 1.21
N ALA A 146 -8.24 -17.26 1.67
CA ALA A 146 -9.65 -16.97 1.42
C ALA A 146 -10.06 -15.76 2.26
N CYS A 147 -10.40 -14.64 1.63
CA CYS A 147 -10.67 -13.37 2.32
C CYS A 147 -11.80 -13.49 3.33
N ARG A 148 -12.87 -14.24 3.01
CA ARG A 148 -13.99 -14.47 3.92
C ARG A 148 -13.53 -15.14 5.22
N LYS A 149 -12.83 -16.28 5.11
CA LYS A 149 -12.30 -17.03 6.26
C LYS A 149 -11.32 -16.20 7.08
N PHE A 150 -10.47 -15.42 6.41
CA PHE A 150 -9.53 -14.52 7.09
C PHE A 150 -10.28 -13.47 7.93
N ARG A 151 -11.29 -12.81 7.35
CA ARG A 151 -12.09 -11.79 8.04
C ARG A 151 -12.87 -12.36 9.23
N GLU A 152 -13.47 -13.54 9.06
CA GLU A 152 -14.24 -14.21 10.13
C GLU A 152 -13.33 -14.54 11.31
N LYS A 153 -12.19 -15.21 11.08
CA LYS A 153 -11.20 -15.50 12.13
C LYS A 153 -10.70 -14.24 12.83
N ALA A 154 -10.37 -13.20 12.07
CA ALA A 154 -9.90 -11.94 12.64
C ALA A 154 -10.97 -11.27 13.52
N ARG A 155 -12.26 -11.39 13.19
CA ARG A 155 -13.35 -10.85 14.01
C ARG A 155 -13.60 -11.65 15.28
N GLU A 156 -13.46 -12.97 15.23
CA GLU A 156 -13.58 -13.84 16.41
C GLU A 156 -12.50 -13.53 17.46
N MET A 157 -11.31 -13.11 17.01
CA MET A 157 -10.21 -12.70 17.89
C MET A 157 -10.28 -11.23 18.34
N ALA A 158 -11.26 -10.45 17.86
CA ALA A 158 -11.33 -9.03 18.15
C ALA A 158 -11.78 -8.80 19.61
N PRO A 159 -11.04 -8.02 20.42
CA PRO A 159 -11.48 -7.63 21.74
C PRO A 159 -12.83 -6.89 21.71
N GLU A 160 -13.56 -6.91 22.83
CA GLU A 160 -14.82 -6.18 22.94
C GLU A 160 -14.61 -4.67 22.82
N GLY A 161 -15.52 -3.97 22.15
CA GLY A 161 -15.47 -2.51 21.99
C GLY A 161 -14.52 -1.96 20.92
N VAL A 162 -13.74 -2.80 20.22
CA VAL A 162 -12.83 -2.34 19.15
C VAL A 162 -13.53 -2.22 17.80
N ASP A 163 -13.00 -1.35 16.94
CA ASP A 163 -13.44 -1.27 15.54
C ASP A 163 -13.03 -2.54 14.78
N GLN A 164 -13.97 -3.46 14.60
CA GLN A 164 -13.74 -4.74 13.94
C GLN A 164 -13.17 -4.60 12.51
N HIS A 165 -13.53 -3.55 11.78
CA HIS A 165 -13.01 -3.37 10.42
C HIS A 165 -11.54 -2.96 10.45
N GLN A 166 -11.17 -2.08 11.38
CA GLN A 166 -9.77 -1.72 11.57
C GLN A 166 -8.97 -2.91 12.09
N PHE A 167 -9.50 -3.65 13.08
CA PHE A 167 -8.84 -4.83 13.64
C PHE A 167 -8.51 -5.88 12.56
N VAL A 168 -9.44 -6.16 11.65
CA VAL A 168 -9.19 -7.06 10.51
C VAL A 168 -8.04 -6.56 9.63
N VAL A 169 -7.93 -5.24 9.39
CA VAL A 169 -6.83 -4.66 8.62
C VAL A 169 -5.53 -4.75 9.39
N ASP A 170 -5.55 -4.52 10.70
CA ASP A 170 -4.38 -4.64 11.56
C ASP A 170 -3.84 -6.10 11.53
N ARG A 171 -4.72 -7.10 11.53
CA ARG A 171 -4.34 -8.51 11.31
C ARG A 171 -3.65 -8.75 9.96
N VAL A 172 -4.05 -8.04 8.89
CA VAL A 172 -3.35 -8.11 7.60
C VAL A 172 -1.94 -7.52 7.72
N MET A 173 -1.82 -6.37 8.41
CA MET A 173 -0.54 -5.72 8.64
C MET A 173 0.41 -6.56 9.49
N GLU A 174 -0.11 -7.23 10.52
CA GLU A 174 0.66 -8.16 11.35
C GLU A 174 1.21 -9.32 10.53
N GLU A 175 0.38 -9.96 9.70
CA GLU A 175 0.82 -11.08 8.86
C GLU A 175 1.85 -10.63 7.81
N LEU A 176 1.66 -9.44 7.21
CA LEU A 176 2.66 -8.82 6.35
C LEU A 176 3.97 -8.56 7.11
N GLY A 177 3.89 -8.05 8.34
CA GLY A 177 5.05 -7.81 9.20
C GLY A 177 5.80 -9.09 9.54
N ARG A 178 5.07 -10.18 9.81
CA ARG A 178 5.65 -11.51 10.07
C ARG A 178 6.41 -12.04 8.86
N ILE A 179 5.80 -12.01 7.68
CA ILE A 179 6.45 -12.47 6.43
C ILE A 179 7.66 -11.59 6.11
N HIS A 180 7.54 -10.28 6.26
CA HIS A 180 8.62 -9.33 6.02
C HIS A 180 9.80 -9.54 6.97
N GLY A 181 9.55 -9.80 8.26
CA GLY A 181 10.60 -10.07 9.24
C GLY A 181 11.41 -11.33 8.89
N GLN A 182 10.73 -12.42 8.55
CA GLN A 182 11.37 -13.66 8.11
C GLN A 182 12.24 -13.46 6.85
N ALA A 183 11.72 -12.71 5.88
CA ALA A 183 12.46 -12.39 4.66
C ALA A 183 13.65 -11.45 4.91
N GLU A 184 13.55 -10.58 5.91
CA GLU A 184 14.61 -9.62 6.25
C GLU A 184 15.83 -10.33 6.85
N GLU A 185 15.62 -11.36 7.66
CA GLU A 185 16.71 -12.20 8.19
C GLU A 185 17.52 -12.83 7.04
N ILE A 186 16.83 -13.44 6.07
CA ILE A 186 17.45 -14.02 4.88
C ILE A 186 18.23 -12.95 4.10
N ARG A 187 17.61 -11.77 3.89
CA ARG A 187 18.24 -10.67 3.15
C ARG A 187 19.52 -10.19 3.82
N ARG A 188 19.55 -10.08 5.15
CA ARG A 188 20.73 -9.65 5.90
C ARG A 188 21.89 -10.62 5.73
N SER A 189 21.64 -11.92 5.87
CA SER A 189 22.67 -12.94 5.66
C SER A 189 23.23 -12.93 4.24
N LEU A 190 22.37 -12.75 3.22
CA LEU A 190 22.84 -12.60 1.83
C LEU A 190 23.70 -11.35 1.64
N LYS A 191 23.35 -10.25 2.30
CA LYS A 191 24.07 -8.98 2.19
C LYS A 191 25.44 -9.04 2.86
N GLU A 192 25.55 -9.72 4.00
CA GLU A 192 26.82 -9.98 4.68
C GLU A 192 27.75 -10.82 3.80
N GLY A 193 27.26 -11.93 3.24
CA GLY A 193 28.06 -12.77 2.35
C GLY A 193 28.47 -12.11 1.03
N LEU A 194 27.78 -11.06 0.57
CA LEU A 194 28.23 -10.25 -0.57
C LEU A 194 29.35 -9.27 -0.21
N LYS A 195 29.38 -8.75 1.02
CA LYS A 195 30.45 -7.86 1.49
C LYS A 195 31.76 -8.61 1.67
N GLU A 196 31.71 -9.78 2.30
CA GLU A 196 32.88 -10.64 2.51
C GLU A 196 33.57 -11.02 1.18
N LYS A 197 32.79 -11.21 0.11
CA LYS A 197 33.31 -11.49 -1.25
C LYS A 197 33.84 -10.27 -1.99
N GLN A 198 33.50 -9.06 -1.58
CA GLN A 198 34.02 -7.82 -2.16
C GLN A 198 35.32 -7.37 -1.46
N ASP A 199 35.50 -7.79 -0.21
CA ASP A 199 36.67 -7.47 0.63
C ASP A 199 37.76 -8.56 0.59
N SER A 200 37.55 -9.68 -0.12
CA SER A 200 38.51 -10.78 -0.37
C SER A 200 39.05 -10.76 -1.79
#